data_AF-A0AAD7CSF2-F1
#
_entry.id   AF-A0AAD7CSF2-F1
#
_cell.length_a   1.000
_cell.length_b   1.000
_cell.length_c   1.000
_cell.angle_alpha   90.00
_cell.angle_beta   90.00
_cell.angle_gamma   90.00
#
_symmetry.space_group_name_H-M   'P 1'
#
loop_
_entity.id
_entity.type
_entity.pdbx_description
1 polymer ?
#
loop_
_entity_poly.entity_id
_entity_poly.type
_entity_poly.pdbx_seq_one_letter_code
_entity_poly.pdbx_strand_id
1 'polypeptide(L)' 'MAWHHYECAGRVRSWDGLIGRVMRSRDHSLGLATYFISGHLVGRDAFEGSWQMAAQDVLAPSWGGSVLCARGGV' A
#
# COMPACT_ATOMS: atom_id res chain seq x y z
N MET A 1 -2.09 11.90 12.14
CA MET A 1 -3.41 11.23 12.24
C MET A 1 -4.15 11.17 10.89
N ALA A 2 -3.46 10.94 9.76
CA ALA A 2 -4.09 11.00 8.43
C ALA A 2 -4.70 9.68 7.91
N TRP A 3 -4.44 8.55 8.59
CA TRP A 3 -4.84 7.20 8.13
C TRP A 3 -5.76 6.45 9.11
N HIS A 4 -6.26 7.13 10.14
CA HIS A 4 -7.06 6.48 11.19
C HIS A 4 -8.44 5.99 10.72
N HIS A 5 -8.89 6.45 9.54
CA HIS A 5 -10.10 5.99 8.88
C HIS A 5 -9.90 4.71 8.05
N TYR A 6 -8.68 4.17 7.97
CA TYR A 6 -8.37 2.99 7.15
C TYR A 6 -8.07 1.76 8.00
N GLU A 7 -8.68 0.63 7.64
CA GLU A 7 -8.24 -0.68 8.08
C GLU A 7 -7.06 -1.13 7.26
N CYS A 8 -5.98 -1.50 7.95
CA CYS A 8 -4.74 -1.93 7.33
C CYS A 8 -4.53 -3.42 7.60
N ALA A 9 -4.41 -4.21 6.54
CA ALA A 9 -3.97 -5.60 6.62
C ALA A 9 -2.71 -5.75 5.77
N GLY A 10 -1.70 -6.45 6.28
CA GLY A 10 -0.46 -6.64 5.55
C GLY A 10 0.23 -7.95 5.90
N ARG A 11 1.08 -8.42 4.99
CA ARG A 11 1.91 -9.61 5.18
C ARG A 11 3.30 -9.36 4.64
N VAL A 12 4.29 -9.84 5.38
CA VAL A 12 5.67 -9.94 4.93
C VAL A 12 5.98 -11.40 4.66
N ARG A 13 6.55 -11.68 3.49
CA ARG A 13 7.08 -12.99 3.14
C ARG A 13 8.55 -13.02 3.55
N SER A 14 8.88 -13.88 4.52
CA SER A 14 10.16 -13.83 5.21
C SER A 14 11.36 -14.24 4.36
N TRP A 15 11.17 -15.08 3.33
CA TRP A 15 12.29 -15.64 2.56
C TRP A 15 12.83 -14.74 1.45
N ASP A 16 12.03 -13.79 0.96
CA ASP A 16 12.42 -12.82 -0.08
C ASP A 16 12.06 -11.37 0.25
N GLY A 17 11.50 -11.12 1.43
CA GLY A 17 11.15 -9.77 1.86
C GLY A 17 9.98 -9.16 1.09
N LEU A 18 9.16 -9.96 0.39
CA LEU A 18 7.95 -9.45 -0.27
C LEU A 18 6.99 -8.87 0.77
N ILE A 19 6.57 -7.62 0.58
CA ILE A 19 5.58 -6.93 1.38
C ILE A 19 4.33 -6.74 0.55
N GLY A 20 3.19 -7.11 1.11
CA GLY A 20 1.87 -6.74 0.60
C GLY A 20 1.06 -6.06 1.70
N ARG A 21 0.42 -4.94 1.39
CA ARG A 21 -0.43 -4.19 2.32
C ARG A 21 -1.67 -3.68 1.62
N VAL A 22 -2.82 -4.00 2.18
CA VAL A 22 -4.13 -3.50 1.76
C VAL A 22 -4.61 -2.49 2.81
N MET A 23 -5.10 -1.34 2.34
CA MET A 23 -5.75 -0.34 3.19
C MET A 23 -7.15 -0.07 2.64
N ARG A 24 -8.17 -0.27 3.47
CA ARG A 24 -9.60 -0.07 3.12
C ARG A 24 -10.20 0.99 4.01
N SER A 25 -10.95 1.93 3.44
CA SER A 25 -11.69 2.90 4.25
C SER A 25 -12.74 2.19 5.10
N ARG A 26 -12.81 2.51 6.40
CA ARG A 26 -13.90 2.12 7.29
C ARG A 26 -15.17 2.90 7.03
N ASP A 27 -14.99 4.13 6.55
CA ASP A 27 -16.07 5.06 6.32
C ASP A 27 -16.33 5.16 4.81
N HIS A 28 -17.50 4.67 4.39
CA HIS A 28 -17.92 4.71 2.99
C HIS A 28 -18.10 6.14 2.48
N SER A 29 -18.21 7.14 3.36
CA SER A 29 -18.34 8.56 3.00
C SER A 29 -17.01 9.23 2.63
N LEU A 30 -15.88 8.68 3.07
CA LEU A 30 -14.53 9.18 2.74
C LEU A 30 -14.01 8.69 1.39
N GLY A 31 -14.85 7.98 0.64
CA GLY A 31 -14.51 7.34 -0.64
C GLY A 31 -14.23 5.86 -0.46
N LEU A 32 -14.67 5.08 -1.44
CA LEU A 32 -14.58 3.61 -1.46
C LEU A 32 -13.22 3.12 -1.98
N ALA A 33 -12.17 3.92 -1.78
CA ALA A 33 -10.85 3.69 -2.31
C ALA A 33 -10.16 2.57 -1.52
N THR A 34 -9.82 1.48 -2.21
CA THR A 34 -8.93 0.46 -1.67
C THR A 34 -7.53 0.72 -2.19
N TYR A 35 -6.59 0.91 -1.26
CA TYR A 35 -5.18 1.03 -1.60
C TYR A 35 -4.50 -0.32 -1.45
N PHE A 36 -3.68 -0.67 -2.42
CA PHE A 36 -2.79 -1.80 -2.36
C PHE A 36 -1.36 -1.31 -2.55
N ILE A 37 -0.48 -1.68 -1.62
CA ILE A 37 0.96 -1.42 -1.71
C ILE A 37 1.63 -2.78 -1.75
N SER A 38 2.46 -2.99 -2.76
CA SER A 38 3.21 -4.23 -2.91
C SER A 38 4.63 -3.97 -3.40
N GLY A 39 5.56 -4.80 -2.98
CA GLY A 39 6.97 -4.61 -3.31
C GLY A 39 7.83 -5.51 -2.46
N HIS A 40 9.13 -5.25 -2.44
CA HIS A 40 10.08 -6.03 -1.68
C HIS A 40 11.06 -5.12 -0.94
N LEU A 41 11.63 -5.64 0.14
CA LEU A 41 12.76 -5.01 0.80
C LEU A 41 14.02 -5.27 -0.02
N VAL A 42 14.69 -4.20 -0.44
CA VAL A 42 16.02 -4.24 -1.03
C VAL A 42 17.03 -4.01 0.09
N GLY A 43 17.80 -5.05 0.42
CA GLY A 43 18.66 -5.05 1.60
C GLY A 43 17.87 -5.05 2.90
N ARG A 44 18.19 -4.14 3.83
CA ARG A 44 17.50 -4.00 5.13
C ARG A 44 16.69 -2.71 5.27
N ASP A 45 16.95 -1.74 4.40
CA ASP A 45 16.58 -0.35 4.65
C ASP A 45 15.83 0.31 3.49
N ALA A 46 15.70 -0.36 2.35
CA ALA A 46 14.98 0.18 1.19
C ALA A 46 13.78 -0.70 0.84
N PHE A 47 12.69 -0.06 0.43
CA PHE A 47 11.50 -0.67 -0.13
C PHE A 47 11.37 -0.21 -1.57
N GLU A 48 11.30 -1.18 -2.48
CA GLU A 48 11.00 -0.96 -3.89
C GLU A 48 9.68 -1.64 -4.22
N GLY A 49 8.75 -0.89 -4.82
CA GLY A 49 7.46 -1.44 -5.15
C GLY A 49 6.55 -0.51 -5.92
N SER A 50 5.26 -0.78 -5.80
CA SER A 50 4.20 0.00 -6.40
C SER A 50 3.06 0.19 -5.41
N TRP A 51 2.29 1.24 -5.65
CA TRP A 51 0.98 1.41 -5.05
C TRP A 51 -0.07 1.41 -6.15
N GLN A 52 -1.24 0.88 -5.84
CA GLN A 52 -2.45 1.02 -6.61
C GLN A 52 -3.58 1.51 -5.72
N MET A 53 -4.48 2.28 -6.29
CA MET A 53 -5.76 2.66 -5.73
C MET A 53 -6.84 2.17 -6.70
N ALA A 54 -7.71 1.30 -6.20
CA ALA A 54 -8.88 0.83 -6.93
C ALA A 54 -10.15 1.45 -6.33
N ALA A 55 -11.06 1.87 -7.20
CA ALA A 55 -12.44 2.13 -6.81
C ALA A 55 -13.16 0.78 -6.59
N GLN A 56 -14.33 0.82 -5.94
CA GLN A 56 -15.20 -0.37 -5.85
C GLN A 56 -15.83 -0.75 -7.19
N ASP A 57 -16.05 0.23 -8.06
CA ASP A 57 -16.53 -0.01 -9.42
C ASP A 57 -15.40 -0.61 -10.26
N VAL A 58 -15.62 -1.84 -10.74
CA VAL A 58 -14.68 -2.59 -11.58
C VAL A 58 -14.46 -1.91 -12.94
N LEU A 59 -15.40 -1.06 -13.37
CA LEU A 59 -15.31 -0.32 -14.62
C LEU A 59 -14.60 1.03 -14.47
N ALA A 60 -14.37 1.48 -13.24
CA ALA A 60 -13.69 2.73 -12.98
C ALA A 60 -12.15 2.59 -13.11
N PRO A 61 -11.46 3.62 -13.59
CA PRO A 61 -10.01 3.58 -13.74
C PRO A 61 -9.31 3.47 -12.38
N SER A 62 -8.36 2.55 -12.29
CA SER A 62 -7.43 2.47 -11.16
C SER A 62 -6.28 3.45 -11.33
N TRP A 63 -5.78 3.96 -10.21
CA TRP A 63 -4.61 4.83 -10.18
C TRP A 63 -3.45 4.07 -9.55
N GLY A 64 -2.22 4.42 -9.90
CA GLY A 64 -1.06 3.80 -9.29
C GLY A 64 0.24 4.42 -9.72
N GLY A 65 1.32 3.94 -9.13
CA GLY A 65 2.66 4.37 -9.46
C GLY A 65 3.73 3.55 -8.76
N SER A 66 4.96 3.71 -9.22
CA SER A 66 6.13 3.15 -8.55
C SER A 66 6.44 3.93 -7.28
N VAL A 67 6.95 3.24 -6.27
CA VAL A 67 7.40 3.85 -5.02
C VAL A 67 8.76 3.26 -4.65
N LEU A 68 9.67 4.17 -4.31
CA LEU A 68 10.96 3.84 -3.74
C LEU A 68 11.06 4.61 -2.42
N CYS A 69 11.29 3.89 -1.33
CA CYS A 69 11.45 4.49 -0.01
C CYS A 69 12.70 3.90 0.64
N ALA A 70 13.55 4.75 1.20
CA ALA A 70 14.67 4.33 2.03
C ALA A 70 14.47 4.83 3.46
N ARG A 71 14.97 4.08 4.44
CA ARG A 71 15.04 4.54 5.83
C ARG A 71 15.93 5.77 5.89
N GLY A 72 15.38 6.90 6.32
CA GLY A 72 16.15 8.13 6.54
C GLY A 72 17.23 7.89 7.61
N GLY A 73 18.47 8.27 7.30
CA GLY A 73 19.57 8.24 8.28
C GLY A 73 19.30 9.25 9.40
N VAL A 74 19.46 8.80 10.64
CA VAL A 74 19.57 9.65 11.84
C VAL A 74 21.00 10.11 12.01
#